data_AF-A0AAD6URP3-F1
#
_entry.id   AF-A0AAD6URP3-F1
#
_cell.length_a   1.000
_cell.length_b   1.000
_cell.length_c   1.000
_cell.angle_alpha   90.00
_cell.angle_beta   90.00
_cell.angle_gamma   90.00
#
_symmetry.space_group_name_H-M   'P 1'
#
loop_
_entity.id
_entity.type
_entity.pdbx_description
1 polymer ?
#
loop_
_entity_poly.entity_id
_entity_poly.type
_entity_poly.pdbx_seq_one_letter_code
_entity_poly.pdbx_strand_id
1 'polypeptide(L)'
;MPLHVVDPSDYVSLLERPEEYIIFYASVENGKMWCGDCRAVDDVVQKTFAPNGPAAAIVYVGSKPEWKAEDNVFRGEPFKVTDVPTIVKLKEKKELARLVLEEINTKLAAFVNSEVRPAADV
;
A
#
# COMPACT_ATOMS: atom_id res chain seq x y z
N MET A 1 9.34 14.34 3.18
CA MET A 1 8.89 13.20 4.01
C MET A 1 8.16 12.24 3.07
N PRO A 2 8.79 11.14 2.63
CA PRO A 2 8.23 10.34 1.54
C PRO A 2 7.14 9.36 1.99
N LEU A 3 7.11 8.97 3.27
CA LEU A 3 6.10 8.07 3.83
C LEU A 3 5.13 8.86 4.71
N HIS A 4 3.84 8.83 4.37
CA HIS A 4 2.80 9.47 5.17
C HIS A 4 1.57 8.58 5.29
N VAL A 5 0.89 8.68 6.43
CA VAL A 5 -0.39 8.01 6.65
C VAL A 5 -1.48 8.87 6.05
N VAL A 6 -2.33 8.28 5.21
CA VAL A 6 -3.49 8.94 4.61
C VAL A 6 -4.74 8.47 5.31
N ASP A 7 -5.67 9.41 5.48
CA ASP A 7 -6.97 9.11 6.05
C ASP A 7 -7.76 8.19 5.11
N PRO A 8 -8.38 7.11 5.62
CA PRO A 8 -9.13 6.18 4.79
C PRO A 8 -10.33 6.82 4.07
N SER A 9 -10.84 7.97 4.52
CA SER A 9 -11.92 8.69 3.85
C SER A 9 -11.48 9.44 2.59
N ASP A 10 -10.19 9.74 2.44
CA ASP A 10 -9.61 10.42 1.27
C ASP A 10 -8.98 9.45 0.25
N TYR A 11 -9.42 8.19 0.24
CA TYR A 11 -8.83 7.13 -0.58
C TYR A 11 -8.89 7.41 -2.09
N VAL A 12 -9.83 8.22 -2.56
CA VAL A 12 -9.93 8.64 -3.98
C VAL A 12 -8.76 9.55 -4.34
N SER A 13 -8.34 10.43 -3.44
CA SER A 13 -7.21 11.34 -3.68
C SER A 13 -5.89 10.60 -3.82
N LEU A 14 -5.76 9.38 -3.28
CA LEU A 14 -4.56 8.55 -3.46
C LEU A 14 -4.25 8.27 -4.93
N LEU A 15 -5.26 8.19 -5.79
CA LEU A 15 -5.06 8.01 -7.24
C LEU A 15 -4.54 9.28 -7.92
N GLU A 16 -4.75 10.44 -7.31
CA GLU A 16 -4.37 11.74 -7.88
C GLU A 16 -3.07 12.28 -7.30
N ARG A 17 -2.57 11.67 -6.24
CA ARG A 17 -1.34 12.07 -5.58
C ARG A 17 -0.10 11.64 -6.36
N PRO A 18 1.06 12.31 -6.12
CA PRO A 18 2.31 11.95 -6.76
C PRO A 18 2.96 10.68 -6.21
N GLU A 19 2.40 10.03 -5.17
CA GLU A 19 2.96 8.79 -4.66
C GLU A 19 2.72 7.63 -5.63
N GLU A 20 3.80 6.93 -5.95
CA GLU A 20 3.76 5.78 -6.85
C GLU A 20 3.37 4.50 -6.11
N TYR A 21 3.32 4.52 -4.78
CA TYR A 21 3.09 3.34 -3.96
C TYR A 21 2.05 3.59 -2.88
N ILE A 22 1.08 2.69 -2.77
CA ILE A 22 0.07 2.70 -1.71
C ILE A 22 0.18 1.40 -0.93
N ILE A 23 0.27 1.50 0.39
CA ILE A 23 0.44 0.39 1.31
C ILE A 23 -0.81 0.29 2.17
N PHE A 24 -1.59 -0.76 1.98
CA PHE A 24 -2.77 -1.07 2.78
C PHE A 24 -2.39 -1.92 3.99
N TYR A 25 -2.57 -1.36 5.18
CA TYR A 25 -2.30 -2.00 6.45
C TYR A 25 -3.55 -2.16 7.30
N ALA A 26 -3.49 -3.17 8.18
CA ALA A 26 -4.39 -3.31 9.30
C ALA A 26 -4.21 -2.13 10.27
N SER A 27 -5.32 -1.58 10.78
CA SER A 27 -5.25 -0.52 11.79
C SER A 27 -4.53 -0.98 13.06
N VAL A 28 -3.95 0.01 13.74
CA VAL A 28 -3.31 -0.20 15.03
C VAL A 28 -4.37 -0.32 16.11
N GLU A 29 -4.47 -1.48 16.75
CA GLU A 29 -5.33 -1.74 17.90
C GLU A 29 -4.43 -2.01 19.12
N ASN A 30 -4.67 -1.30 20.23
CA ASN A 30 -3.86 -1.45 21.46
C ASN A 30 -2.34 -1.27 21.23
N GLY A 31 -1.96 -0.33 20.34
CA GLY A 31 -0.57 0.00 20.06
C GLY A 31 0.15 -0.96 19.10
N LYS A 32 -0.53 -1.95 18.52
CA LYS A 32 0.04 -2.81 17.47
C LYS A 32 -0.98 -3.08 16.36
N MET A 33 -0.53 -3.28 15.13
CA MET A 33 -1.44 -3.72 14.06
C MET A 33 -2.03 -5.09 14.41
N TRP A 34 -3.35 -5.25 14.23
CA TRP A 34 -4.02 -6.51 14.57
C TRP A 34 -3.62 -7.66 13.64
N CYS A 35 -3.18 -7.37 12.42
CA CYS A 35 -2.69 -8.37 11.47
C CYS A 35 -1.25 -8.80 11.80
N GLY A 36 -1.00 -10.11 11.78
CA GLY A 36 0.33 -10.68 11.99
C GLY A 36 1.29 -10.36 10.85
N ASP A 37 0.82 -10.54 9.62
CA ASP A 37 1.63 -10.33 8.40
C ASP A 37 2.00 -8.86 8.21
N CYS A 38 1.09 -7.93 8.55
CA CYS A 38 1.38 -6.50 8.50
C CYS A 38 2.57 -6.14 9.39
N ARG A 39 2.65 -6.72 10.60
CA ARG A 39 3.78 -6.52 11.53
C ARG A 39 5.07 -7.15 11.04
N ALA A 40 4.98 -8.28 10.33
CA ALA A 40 6.15 -8.95 9.80
C ALA A 40 6.81 -8.16 8.66
N VAL A 41 6.01 -7.49 7.82
CA VAL A 41 6.51 -6.71 6.67
C VAL A 41 6.84 -5.26 7.00
N ASP A 42 6.36 -4.72 8.13
CA ASP A 42 6.50 -3.29 8.49
C ASP A 42 7.96 -2.82 8.47
N ASP A 43 8.89 -3.60 9.05
CA ASP A 43 10.31 -3.27 9.05
C ASP A 43 10.90 -3.18 7.62
N VAL A 44 10.50 -4.08 6.72
CA VAL A 44 10.96 -4.09 5.32
C VAL A 44 10.38 -2.89 4.56
N VAL A 45 9.12 -2.55 4.80
CA VAL A 45 8.45 -1.39 4.21
C VAL A 45 9.10 -0.09 4.70
N GLN A 46 9.27 0.10 6.00
CA GLN A 46 9.91 1.28 6.58
C GLN A 46 11.34 1.48 6.03
N LYS A 47 12.11 0.39 5.87
CA LYS A 47 13.45 0.45 5.27
C LYS A 47 13.44 0.80 3.78
N THR A 48 12.48 0.26 3.03
CA THR A 48 12.39 0.49 1.59
C THR A 48 11.93 1.91 1.26
N PHE A 49 10.93 2.40 2.00
CA PHE A 49 10.34 3.74 1.85
C PHE A 49 10.94 4.75 2.85
N ALA A 50 12.19 4.50 3.27
CA ALA A 50 12.97 5.41 4.10
C ALA A 50 13.08 6.80 3.44
N PRO A 51 13.62 7.84 4.12
CA PRO A 51 13.68 9.20 3.59
C PRO A 51 14.30 9.39 2.19
N ASN A 52 15.13 8.43 1.75
CA ASN A 52 15.78 8.41 0.43
C ASN A 52 15.11 7.43 -0.57
N GLY A 53 14.02 6.77 -0.17
CA GLY A 53 13.25 5.84 -1.00
C GLY A 53 12.16 6.54 -1.82
N PRO A 54 11.39 5.77 -2.61
CA PRO A 54 10.26 6.33 -3.37
C PRO A 54 9.15 6.83 -2.42
N ALA A 55 8.30 7.72 -2.95
CA ALA A 55 7.16 8.23 -2.21
C ALA A 55 6.08 7.16 -2.08
N ALA A 56 5.57 6.98 -0.85
CA ALA A 56 4.52 6.01 -0.57
C ALA A 56 3.51 6.53 0.47
N ALA A 57 2.26 6.10 0.30
CA ALA A 57 1.17 6.40 1.21
C ALA A 57 0.77 5.13 1.97
N ILE A 58 0.70 5.22 3.30
CA ILE A 58 0.15 4.16 4.15
C ILE A 58 -1.33 4.44 4.38
N VAL A 59 -2.17 3.44 4.17
CA VAL A 59 -3.61 3.50 4.37
C VAL A 59 -4.01 2.42 5.36
N TYR A 60 -4.66 2.82 6.44
CA TYR A 60 -5.21 1.89 7.42
C TYR A 60 -6.64 1.50 7.03
N VAL A 61 -6.88 0.22 6.81
CA VAL A 61 -8.18 -0.30 6.31
C VAL A 61 -9.29 -0.36 7.36
N GLY A 62 -9.03 0.14 8.57
CA GLY A 62 -9.90 -0.01 9.73
C GLY A 62 -9.54 -1.19 10.64
N SER A 63 -10.38 -1.39 11.66
CA SER A 63 -10.29 -2.49 12.61
C SER A 63 -10.60 -3.83 11.94
N LYS A 64 -10.25 -4.94 12.61
CA LYS A 64 -10.54 -6.28 12.08
C LYS A 64 -12.01 -6.52 11.67
N PRO A 65 -13.03 -6.10 12.45
CA PRO A 65 -14.42 -6.24 12.02
C PRO A 65 -14.78 -5.35 10.83
N GLU A 66 -14.30 -4.10 10.78
CA GLU A 66 -14.53 -3.18 9.65
C GLU A 66 -13.92 -3.72 8.36
N TRP A 67 -12.73 -4.32 8.43
CA TRP A 67 -12.09 -4.97 7.28
C TRP A 67 -12.90 -6.15 6.75
N LYS A 68 -13.46 -6.96 7.65
CA LYS A 68 -14.25 -8.14 7.27
C LYS A 68 -15.62 -7.78 6.68
N ALA A 69 -16.10 -6.58 6.95
CA ALA A 69 -17.37 -6.11 6.43
C ALA A 69 -17.34 -6.06 4.88
N GLU A 70 -18.46 -6.37 4.25
CA GLU A 70 -18.58 -6.41 2.79
C GLU A 70 -18.69 -4.99 2.19
N ASP A 71 -19.13 -4.03 3.00
CA ASP A 71 -19.25 -2.61 2.67
C ASP A 71 -17.92 -1.84 2.84
N ASN A 72 -16.82 -2.54 3.12
CA ASN A 72 -15.52 -1.90 3.21
C ASN A 72 -15.09 -1.33 1.85
N VAL A 73 -14.91 -0.01 1.79
CA VAL A 73 -14.58 0.74 0.56
C VAL A 73 -13.32 0.22 -0.14
N PHE A 74 -12.33 -0.29 0.61
CA PHE A 74 -11.08 -0.79 0.05
C PHE A 74 -11.22 -2.14 -0.66
N ARG A 75 -12.25 -2.91 -0.30
CA ARG A 75 -12.58 -4.18 -0.97
C ARG A 75 -13.32 -3.96 -2.29
N GLY A 76 -13.87 -2.76 -2.49
CA GLY A 76 -14.50 -2.31 -3.72
C GLY A 76 -13.54 -1.61 -4.69
N GLU A 77 -14.11 -0.99 -5.72
CA GLU A 77 -13.35 -0.13 -6.65
C GLU A 77 -12.87 1.15 -5.95
N PRO A 78 -11.65 1.65 -6.28
CA PRO A 78 -10.80 1.24 -7.39
C PRO A 78 -9.74 0.17 -7.06
N PHE A 79 -9.46 -0.10 -5.77
CA PHE A 79 -8.30 -0.89 -5.37
C PHE A 79 -8.57 -2.41 -5.28
N LYS A 80 -9.81 -2.83 -4.96
CA LYS A 80 -10.21 -4.23 -4.81
C LYS A 80 -9.21 -5.02 -3.95
N VAL A 81 -8.89 -4.49 -2.77
CA VAL A 81 -7.96 -5.12 -1.84
C VAL A 81 -8.66 -6.36 -1.26
N THR A 82 -8.05 -7.52 -1.42
CA THR A 82 -8.61 -8.79 -0.91
C THR A 82 -8.02 -9.16 0.45
N ASP A 83 -6.77 -8.77 0.69
CA ASP A 83 -5.98 -9.17 1.85
C ASP A 83 -5.09 -8.03 2.33
N VAL A 84 -4.68 -8.06 3.59
CA VAL A 84 -3.72 -7.11 4.18
C VAL A 84 -2.57 -7.86 4.85
N PRO A 85 -1.31 -7.47 4.64
CA PRO A 85 -0.85 -6.26 3.93
C PRO A 85 -0.90 -6.40 2.41
N THR A 86 -1.23 -5.30 1.71
CA THR A 86 -1.17 -5.21 0.24
C THR A 86 -0.46 -3.92 -0.17
N ILE A 87 0.44 -4.00 -1.13
CA ILE A 87 1.14 -2.85 -1.70
C ILE A 87 0.76 -2.73 -3.16
N VAL A 88 0.22 -1.59 -3.55
CA VAL A 88 -0.18 -1.28 -4.92
C VAL A 88 0.80 -0.25 -5.48
N LYS A 89 1.31 -0.51 -6.69
CA LYS A 89 2.09 0.45 -7.47
C LYS A 89 1.18 1.14 -8.46
N LEU A 90 1.10 2.46 -8.36
CA LEU A 90 0.38 3.33 -9.26
C LEU A 90 1.35 3.99 -10.24
N LYS A 91 0.90 4.15 -11.49
CA LYS A 91 1.51 5.05 -12.47
C LYS A 91 0.40 5.70 -13.29
N GLU A 92 0.45 7.01 -13.44
CA GLU A 92 -0.55 7.76 -14.23
C GLU A 92 -2.00 7.45 -13.81
N LYS A 93 -2.26 7.42 -12.50
CA LYS A 93 -3.57 7.12 -11.89
C LYS A 93 -4.10 5.70 -12.16
N LYS A 94 -3.26 4.78 -12.65
CA LYS A 94 -3.61 3.38 -12.89
C LYS A 94 -2.74 2.47 -12.04
N GLU A 95 -3.35 1.42 -11.52
CA GLU A 95 -2.61 0.32 -10.93
C GLU A 95 -1.79 -0.39 -12.02
N LEU A 96 -0.47 -0.45 -11.80
CA LEU A 96 0.44 -1.21 -12.65
C LEU A 96 0.68 -2.61 -12.12
N ALA A 97 0.85 -2.74 -10.81
CA ALA A 97 1.21 -3.98 -10.17
C ALA A 97 0.89 -3.93 -8.68
N ARG A 98 0.76 -5.09 -8.05
CA ARG A 98 0.53 -5.21 -6.62
C ARG A 98 1.34 -6.37 -6.02
N LEU A 99 1.67 -6.26 -4.74
CA LEU A 99 2.23 -7.31 -3.90
C LEU A 99 1.30 -7.55 -2.73
N VAL A 100 1.13 -8.81 -2.33
CA VAL A 100 0.17 -9.23 -1.32
C VAL A 100 0.86 -10.12 -0.29
N LEU A 101 0.53 -9.93 1.00
CA LEU A 101 0.97 -10.77 2.11
C LEU A 101 2.49 -10.99 2.15
N GLU A 102 2.94 -12.25 2.13
CA GLU A 102 4.33 -12.67 2.26
C GLU A 102 5.21 -12.30 1.06
N GLU A 103 4.62 -12.03 -0.10
CA GLU A 103 5.37 -11.61 -1.29
C GLU A 103 6.11 -10.29 -1.05
N ILE A 104 5.57 -9.45 -0.18
CA ILE A 104 6.17 -8.16 0.18
C ILE A 104 7.55 -8.36 0.79
N ASN A 105 7.73 -9.34 1.68
CA ASN A 105 9.02 -9.54 2.35
C ASN A 105 10.16 -9.90 1.39
N THR A 106 9.86 -10.60 0.31
CA THR A 106 10.88 -11.12 -0.61
C THR A 106 11.01 -10.28 -1.88
N LYS A 107 9.90 -9.72 -2.38
CA LYS A 107 9.84 -9.04 -3.68
C LYS A 107 9.83 -7.51 -3.57
N LEU A 108 9.57 -6.91 -2.40
CA LEU A 108 9.40 -5.45 -2.29
C LEU A 108 10.61 -4.65 -2.80
N ALA A 109 11.83 -5.07 -2.46
CA ALA A 109 13.04 -4.37 -2.92
C ALA A 109 13.16 -4.40 -4.45
N ALA A 110 12.88 -5.54 -5.08
CA ALA A 110 12.90 -5.66 -6.54
C ALA A 110 11.72 -4.90 -7.18
N PHE A 111 10.55 -4.91 -6.54
CA PHE A 111 9.35 -4.21 -6.99
C PHE A 111 9.52 -2.69 -7.01
N VAL A 112 10.18 -2.15 -6.00
CA VAL A 112 10.53 -0.73 -5.94
C VAL A 112 11.61 -0.37 -6.96
N ASN A 113 12.68 -1.16 -7.06
CA ASN A 113 13.75 -0.92 -8.02
C ASN A 113 13.38 -1.29 -9.47
N SER A 114 12.21 -1.90 -9.70
CA SER A 114 11.70 -2.14 -11.04
C SER A 114 11.32 -0.80 -11.68
N GLU A 115 12.28 -0.21 -12.38
CA GLU A 115 12.07 0.91 -13.27
C GLU A 115 10.92 0.56 -14.22
N VAL A 116 9.80 1.29 -14.13
CA VAL A 116 8.78 1.21 -15.15
C VAL A 116 9.35 1.94 -16.35
N ARG A 117 10.07 1.20 -17.21
CA ARG A 117 10.49 1.70 -18.53
C ARG A 117 9.31 2.49 -19.10
N PRO A 118 9.43 3.82 -19.31
CA PRO A 118 8.42 4.51 -20.09
C PRO A 118 8.34 3.77 -21.41
N ALA A 119 7.12 3.39 -21.82
CA ALA A 119 6.89 3.01 -23.20
C ALA A 119 7.34 4.23 -24.01
N ALA A 120 8.50 4.09 -24.65
CA ALA A 120 9.05 5.14 -25.47
C ALA A 120 8.01 5.47 -26.55
N ASP A 121 7.63 6.74 -26.58
CA ASP A 121 7.18 7.47 -27.76
C ASP A 121 7.79 6.88 -29.05
N VAL A 122 6.94 6.29 -29.90
CA VAL A 122 7.13 6.19 -31.36
C VAL A 122 5.75 6.32 -32.02
#